data_AF-A0A523QVY3-F1
#
_entry.id   AF-A0A523QVY3-F1
#
_cell.length_a   1.000
_cell.length_b   1.000
_cell.length_c   1.000
_cell.angle_alpha   90.00
_cell.angle_beta   90.00
_cell.angle_gamma   90.00
#
_symmetry.space_group_name_H-M   'P 1'
#
loop_
_entity.id
_entity.type
_entity.pdbx_description
1 polymer ?
#
loop_
_entity_poly.entity_id
_entity_poly.type
_entity_poly.pdbx_seq_one_letter_code
_entity_poly.pdbx_strand_id
1 'polypeptide(L)' 'MLKKIRGKVIKLGDNIDTDVIYPGRYLPIIDAEEMALHALEGLDPDFPKMIQKGDIFVAGKNFGCGSSREHAATCLKSAG' A
#
# COMPACT_ATOMS: atom_id res chain seq x y z
N MET A 1 14.14 1.87 16.61
CA MET A 1 13.62 2.67 15.47
C MET A 1 14.76 3.46 14.83
N LEU A 2 14.77 3.56 13.50
CA LEU A 2 15.73 4.41 12.79
C LEU A 2 15.41 5.88 13.06
N LYS A 3 16.43 6.70 13.32
CA LYS A 3 16.25 8.15 13.55
C LYS A 3 15.97 8.94 12.27
N LYS A 4 16.30 8.37 11.10
CA LYS A 4 16.10 8.95 9.77
C LYS A 4 15.76 7.85 8.78
N ILE A 5 14.80 8.12 7.91
CA ILE A 5 14.40 7.25 6.78
C ILE A 5 14.80 7.98 5.49
N ARG A 6 15.33 7.23 4.52
CA ARG A 6 15.69 7.72 3.17
C ARG A 6 15.22 6.69 2.15
N GLY A 7 14.59 7.16 1.09
CA GLY A 7 13.97 6.31 0.08
C GLY A 7 13.56 7.11 -1.14
N LYS A 8 13.26 6.41 -2.24
CA LYS A 8 12.63 7.01 -3.41
C LYS A 8 11.17 7.33 -3.08
N VAL A 9 10.70 8.50 -3.49
CA VAL A 9 9.30 8.88 -3.28
C VAL A 9 8.44 8.27 -4.38
N ILE A 10 7.39 7.57 -3.95
CA ILE A 10 6.24 7.20 -4.77
C ILE A 10 5.10 8.15 -4.42
N LYS A 11 4.74 9.03 -5.36
CA LYS A 11 3.69 10.02 -5.14
C LYS A 11 2.33 9.43 -5.54
N LEU A 12 1.38 9.50 -4.62
CA LEU A 12 -0.02 9.12 -4.83
C LEU A 12 -0.92 10.37 -4.82
N GLY A 13 -2.16 10.20 -5.29
CA GLY A 13 -3.16 11.26 -5.34
C GLY A 13 -3.89 11.50 -4.01
N ASP A 14 -4.95 12.31 -4.09
CA ASP A 14 -5.94 12.45 -3.01
C ASP A 14 -6.91 11.24 -3.01
N ASN A 15 -7.56 10.97 -1.87
CA ASN A 15 -8.62 9.96 -1.72
C ASN A 15 -8.23 8.54 -2.15
N ILE A 16 -6.98 8.15 -1.91
CA ILE A 16 -6.54 6.77 -2.07
C ILE A 16 -7.19 5.94 -0.96
N ASP A 17 -8.24 5.20 -1.31
CA ASP A 17 -9.02 4.42 -0.38
C ASP A 17 -8.43 3.02 -0.13
N THR A 18 -9.03 2.28 0.79
CA THR A 18 -8.60 0.93 1.17
C THR A 18 -8.73 -0.10 0.05
N ASP A 19 -9.63 0.07 -0.92
CA ASP A 19 -9.74 -0.79 -2.10
C ASP A 19 -8.67 -0.47 -3.15
N VAL A 20 -8.24 0.79 -3.24
CA VAL A 20 -7.08 1.18 -4.06
C VAL A 20 -5.81 0.58 -3.48
N ILE A 21 -5.62 0.64 -2.16
CA ILE A 21 -4.45 0.10 -1.47
C ILE A 21 -4.42 -1.43 -1.51
N TYR A 22 -5.55 -2.07 -1.20
CA TYR A 22 -5.68 -3.52 -1.15
C TYR A 22 -7.08 -3.96 -1.60
N PRO A 23 -7.24 -4.36 -2.87
CA PRO A 23 -8.55 -4.69 -3.43
C PRO A 23 -9.32 -5.75 -2.64
N GLY A 24 -10.64 -5.53 -2.46
CA GLY A 24 -11.50 -6.43 -1.68
C GLY A 24 -11.51 -7.90 -2.11
N ARG A 25 -11.16 -8.20 -3.37
CA ARG A 25 -11.04 -9.57 -3.88
C ARG A 25 -9.94 -10.39 -3.18
N TYR A 26 -8.98 -9.75 -2.52
CA TYR A 26 -7.87 -10.41 -1.82
C TYR A 26 -8.10 -10.53 -0.31
N LEU A 27 -9.23 -10.09 0.23
CA LEU A 27 -9.53 -10.18 1.67
C LEU A 27 -9.42 -11.58 2.29
N PRO A 28 -9.63 -12.70 1.56
CA PRO A 28 -9.36 -14.03 2.12
C PRO A 28 -7.89 -14.31 2.45
N ILE A 29 -6.95 -13.55 1.85
CA ILE A 29 -5.51 -13.68 2.10
C ILE A 29 -5.16 -12.89 3.35
N ILE A 30 -4.55 -13.57 4.32
CA ILE A 30 -4.11 -13.00 5.61
C ILE A 30 -2.60 -13.11 5.83
N ASP A 31 -1.89 -13.82 4.95
CA ASP A 31 -0.43 -13.86 4.99
C ASP A 31 0.14 -12.51 4.53
N ALA A 32 0.94 -11.89 5.37
CA ALA A 32 1.35 -10.51 5.16
C ALA A 32 2.32 -10.37 3.96
N GLU A 33 3.10 -11.40 3.64
CA GLU A 33 4.01 -11.40 2.50
C GLU A 33 3.25 -11.59 1.19
N GLU A 34 2.23 -12.46 1.18
CA GLU A 34 1.33 -12.62 0.03
C GLU A 34 0.50 -11.34 -0.22
N MET A 35 0.01 -10.69 0.85
CA MET A 35 -0.70 -9.42 0.73
C MET A 35 0.13 -8.33 0.05
N ALA A 36 1.44 -8.29 0.30
CA ALA A 36 2.35 -7.32 -0.31
C ALA A 36 2.40 -7.43 -1.83
N LEU A 37 2.15 -8.61 -2.39
CA LEU A 37 2.12 -8.85 -3.84
C LEU A 37 0.94 -8.17 -4.54
N HIS A 38 -0.01 -7.63 -3.78
CA HIS A 38 -1.22 -6.96 -4.27
C HIS A 38 -1.29 -5.48 -3.88
N ALA A 39 -0.21 -4.92 -3.34
CA ALA A 39 -0.15 -3.53 -2.92
C ALA A 39 -0.41 -2.56 -4.08
N LEU A 40 -1.41 -1.69 -3.92
CA LEU A 40 -1.80 -0.66 -4.88
C LEU A 40 -2.30 -1.20 -6.23
N GLU A 41 -2.69 -2.48 -6.33
CA GLU A 41 -3.30 -3.03 -7.54
C GLU A 41 -4.61 -2.35 -7.95
N GLY A 42 -5.32 -1.74 -6.98
CA GLY A 42 -6.50 -0.95 -7.29
C GLY A 42 -6.19 0.36 -8.00
N LEU A 43 -4.93 0.81 -7.96
CA LEU A 43 -4.43 1.94 -8.76
C LEU A 43 -3.89 1.47 -10.12
N ASP A 44 -3.04 0.44 -10.10
CA ASP A 44 -2.43 -0.17 -11.29
C ASP A 44 -2.06 -1.64 -10.98
N PRO A 45 -2.52 -2.63 -11.77
CA PRO A 45 -2.18 -4.04 -11.55
C PRO A 45 -0.68 -4.35 -11.54
N ASP A 46 0.16 -3.54 -12.19
CA ASP A 46 1.61 -3.72 -12.23
C ASP A 46 2.35 -2.95 -11.11
N PHE A 47 1.62 -2.21 -10.27
CA PHE A 47 2.21 -1.41 -9.19
C PHE A 47 3.06 -2.22 -8.19
N PRO A 48 2.64 -3.43 -7.75
CA PRO A 48 3.45 -4.22 -6.81
C PRO A 48 4.88 -4.48 -7.31
N LYS A 49 5.06 -4.60 -8.63
CA LYS A 49 6.38 -4.83 -9.26
C LYS A 49 7.29 -3.59 -9.21
N MET A 50 6.71 -2.41 -9.03
CA MET A 50 7.43 -1.13 -8.99
C MET A 50 7.88 -0.75 -7.58
N ILE A 51 7.29 -1.35 -6.54
CA ILE A 51 7.63 -1.07 -5.14
C ILE A 51 8.94 -1.75 -4.80
N GLN A 52 9.84 -1.02 -4.14
CA GLN A 52 11.08 -1.55 -3.58
C GLN A 52 11.14 -1.29 -2.08
N LYS A 53 11.84 -2.16 -1.35
CA LYS A 53 12.03 -2.00 0.08
C LYS A 53 12.68 -0.65 0.42
N GLY A 54 12.05 0.10 1.32
CA GLY A 54 12.50 1.43 1.72
C GLY A 54 12.02 2.57 0.82
N ASP A 55 11.17 2.31 -0.17
CA ASP A 55 10.41 3.37 -0.84
C ASP A 55 9.51 4.13 0.15
N ILE A 56 9.18 5.37 -0.19
CA ILE A 56 8.36 6.25 0.65
C ILE A 56 7.12 6.64 -0.13
N PHE A 57 5.95 6.20 0.34
CA PHE A 57 4.68 6.66 -0.17
C PHE A 57 4.36 8.07 0.35
N VAL A 58 4.09 8.99 -0.57
CA VAL A 58 3.58 10.33 -0.25
C VAL A 58 2.25 10.51 -0.96
N ALA A 59 1.18 10.49 -0.18
CA ALA A 59 -0.17 10.68 -0.68
C ALA A 59 -0.68 12.09 -0.44
N GLY A 60 -1.77 12.43 -1.14
CA GLY A 60 -2.51 13.65 -0.92
C GLY A 60 -3.41 13.58 0.32
N LYS A 61 -4.52 14.32 0.28
CA LYS A 61 -5.52 14.36 1.35
C LYS A 61 -6.30 13.05 1.43
N ASN A 62 -6.74 12.72 2.64
CA ASN A 62 -7.68 11.61 2.90
C ASN A 62 -7.16 10.23 2.45
N PHE A 63 -5.85 9.99 2.59
CA PHE A 63 -5.24 8.69 2.34
C PHE A 63 -5.72 7.63 3.34
N GLY A 64 -6.03 6.43 2.84
CA GLY A 64 -6.55 5.32 3.64
C GLY A 64 -8.04 5.43 3.95
N CYS A 65 -8.80 6.25 3.21
CA CYS A 65 -10.24 6.38 3.39
C CYS A 65 -11.01 5.12 2.96
N GLY A 66 -12.34 5.14 3.12
CA GLY A 66 -13.21 4.03 2.76
C GLY A 66 -13.46 3.06 3.93
N SER A 67 -13.57 1.76 3.63
CA SER A 67 -13.92 0.75 4.63
C SER A 67 -12.82 0.52 5.68
N SER A 68 -13.21 0.17 6.90
CA SER A 68 -12.27 -0.20 7.96
C SER A 68 -11.59 -1.52 7.63
N ARG A 69 -10.37 -1.46 7.09
CA ARG A 69 -9.58 -2.63 6.67
C ARG A 69 -8.14 -2.50 7.12
N GLU A 70 -7.78 -3.23 8.18
CA GLU A 70 -6.39 -3.35 8.63
C GLU A 70 -5.47 -3.95 7.55
N HIS A 71 -6.05 -4.75 6.65
CA HIS A 71 -5.35 -5.34 5.52
C HIS A 71 -4.58 -4.32 4.67
N ALA A 72 -5.15 -3.12 4.47
CA ALA A 72 -4.51 -2.08 3.68
C ALA A 72 -3.19 -1.60 4.33
N ALA A 73 -3.18 -1.40 5.65
CA ALA A 73 -1.97 -1.01 6.37
C ALA A 73 -0.95 -2.15 6.43
N THR A 74 -1.40 -3.38 6.67
CA THR A 74 -0.53 -4.57 6.71
C THR A 74 0.14 -4.82 5.35
N CYS A 75 -0.63 -4.71 4.26
CA CYS A 75 -0.15 -4.86 2.89
C CYS A 75 1.02 -3.89 2.60
N LEU A 76 0.84 -2.59 2.86
CA LEU A 76 1.90 -1.60 2.63
C LEU A 76 3.12 -1.81 3.53
N LYS A 77 2.90 -2.19 4.79
CA LYS A 77 4.00 -2.48 5.73
C LYS A 77 4.87 -3.64 5.26
N SER A 78 4.27 -4.64 4.63
CA SER A 78 4.99 -5.81 4.11
C SER A 78 5.61 -5.57 2.73
N ALA A 79 5.05 -4.65 1.94
CA ALA A 79 5.52 -4.35 0.58
C ALA A 79 6.91 -3.67 0.54
N GLY A 80 7.34 -2.96 1.58
CA GLY A 80 8.69 -2.38 1.59
C GLY A 80 8.95 -1.30 2.61
#